data_AF-R6UUZ9-F1
#
_entry.id   AF-R6UUZ9-F1
#
_cell.length_a   1.000
_cell.length_b   1.000
_cell.length_c   1.000
_cell.angle_alpha   90.00
_cell.angle_beta   90.00
_cell.angle_gamma   90.00
#
_symmetry.space_group_name_H-M   'P 1'
#
loop_
_entity.id
_entity.type
_entity.pdbx_description
1 polymer ?
#
loop_
_entity_poly.entity_id
_entity_poly.type
_entity_poly.pdbx_seq_one_letter_code
_entity_poly.pdbx_strand_id
1 'polypeptide(L)'
;MYLHTYIRNICDDNDEKNNADTRNNTDIQNDVNKSQLVGALDGGCHFKGKLVRFGYIELAEKHSNFLPQNEKIKAHEFHYYDSTDNGADCIATKPATGRSYDCVISHDNYWLGFPHLYYPSNPHFAESLVRKAYEYRRNKNGKLL
;
A
#
# COMPACT_ATOMS: atom_id res chain seq x y z
N MET A 1 -4.71 -12.25 19.52
CA MET A 1 -6.15 -12.11 19.19
C MET A 1 -6.56 -10.63 19.34
N TYR A 2 -5.99 -9.73 18.53
CA TYR A 2 -6.18 -8.28 18.63
C TYR A 2 -6.27 -7.59 17.25
N LEU A 3 -6.65 -8.34 16.20
CA LEU A 3 -6.87 -7.78 14.86
C LEU A 3 -8.37 -7.61 14.54
N HIS A 4 -9.26 -8.31 15.25
CA HIS A 4 -10.69 -8.33 14.96
C HIS A 4 -11.48 -7.17 15.58
N THR A 5 -11.00 -6.56 16.67
CA THR A 5 -11.77 -5.52 17.37
C THR A 5 -11.71 -4.17 16.66
N TYR A 6 -10.61 -3.87 15.94
CA TYR A 6 -10.47 -2.58 15.25
C TYR A 6 -11.27 -2.53 13.93
N ILE A 7 -11.45 -3.66 13.26
CA ILE A 7 -12.19 -3.74 11.99
C ILE A 7 -13.71 -3.64 12.21
N ARG A 8 -14.25 -4.14 13.33
CA ARG A 8 -15.69 -4.06 13.59
C ARG A 8 -16.21 -2.64 13.82
N ASN A 9 -15.41 -1.77 14.42
CA ASN A 9 -15.86 -0.39 14.70
C ASN A 9 -15.86 0.52 13.46
N ILE A 10 -15.28 0.09 12.34
CA ILE A 10 -15.28 0.84 11.07
C ILE A 10 -16.46 0.40 10.18
N CYS A 11 -17.03 -0.78 10.40
CA CYS A 11 -18.05 -1.37 9.51
C CYS A 11 -19.46 -1.46 10.09
N ASP A 12 -19.70 -0.96 11.32
CA ASP A 12 -21.05 -0.78 11.84
C ASP A 12 -21.66 0.51 11.27
N ASP A 13 -21.98 0.48 9.97
CA ASP A 13 -22.90 1.44 9.35
C ASP A 13 -24.32 1.10 9.82
N ASN A 14 -24.72 1.64 10.97
CA ASN A 14 -26.15 1.74 11.28
C ASN A 14 -26.75 2.80 10.34
N ASP A 15 -27.60 2.33 9.42
CA ASP A 15 -28.41 3.09 8.45
C ASP A 15 -29.39 4.08 9.13
N GLU A 16 -28.88 5.10 9.82
CA GLU A 16 -29.67 6.29 10.15
C GLU A 16 -29.33 7.43 9.19
N LYS A 17 -30.36 7.89 8.48
CA LYS A 17 -30.33 8.95 7.47
C LYS A 17 -29.67 10.22 8.01
N ASN A 18 -28.39 10.40 7.70
CA ASN A 18 -27.65 11.60 8.07
C ASN A 18 -27.89 12.72 7.07
N ASN A 19 -28.71 13.69 7.49
CA ASN A 19 -28.89 14.99 6.86
C ASN A 19 -27.53 15.70 6.64
N ALA A 20 -27.42 16.42 5.52
CA ALA A 20 -26.17 16.89 4.93
C ALA A 20 -25.36 17.94 5.73
N ASP A 21 -25.80 18.35 6.93
CA ASP A 21 -25.28 19.54 7.63
C ASP A 21 -24.32 19.25 8.81
N THR A 22 -23.94 18.00 9.10
CA THR A 22 -23.03 17.66 10.21
C THR A 22 -21.63 17.15 9.80
N ARG A 23 -21.25 17.25 8.52
CA ARG A 23 -20.02 16.66 7.92
C ARG A 23 -18.67 17.31 8.29
N ASN A 24 -18.52 17.94 9.45
CA ASN A 24 -17.30 18.72 9.75
C ASN A 24 -16.51 18.28 11.00
N ASN A 25 -16.83 17.16 11.67
CA ASN A 25 -16.10 16.79 12.90
C ASN A 25 -15.69 15.31 13.06
N THR A 26 -16.22 14.39 12.25
CA THR A 26 -15.86 12.95 12.33
C THR A 26 -14.66 12.57 11.46
N ASP A 27 -14.33 13.34 10.43
CA ASP A 27 -13.26 12.96 9.49
C ASP A 27 -11.86 13.13 10.08
N ILE A 28 -11.65 14.09 10.99
CA ILE A 28 -10.38 14.29 11.73
C ILE A 28 -10.11 13.12 12.71
N GLN A 29 -11.16 12.43 13.19
CA GLN A 29 -10.99 11.30 14.11
C GLN A 29 -10.48 10.02 13.44
N ASN A 30 -10.53 9.95 12.11
CA ASN A 30 -10.08 8.77 11.35
C ASN A 30 -8.62 8.87 10.89
N ASP A 31 -7.92 9.95 11.22
CA ASP A 31 -6.49 10.07 10.94
C ASP A 31 -5.67 9.20 11.89
N VAL A 32 -4.81 8.39 11.30
CA VAL A 32 -3.92 7.48 12.02
C VAL A 32 -2.49 8.00 11.91
N ASN A 33 -2.05 8.64 12.98
CA ASN A 33 -0.67 9.12 13.09
C ASN A 33 0.30 7.95 13.32
N LYS A 34 1.58 8.16 12.97
CA LYS A 34 2.66 7.18 13.18
C LYS A 34 2.68 6.57 14.58
N SER A 35 2.42 7.37 15.61
CA SER A 35 2.40 6.96 17.03
C SER A 35 1.30 5.96 17.37
N GLN A 36 0.28 5.84 16.53
CA GLN A 36 -0.81 4.88 16.64
C GLN A 36 -0.56 3.62 15.78
N LEU A 37 0.48 3.63 14.95
CA LEU A 37 0.92 2.52 14.11
C LEU A 37 2.12 1.80 14.73
N VAL A 38 2.61 0.74 14.06
CA VAL A 38 3.82 0.01 14.47
C VAL A 38 5.12 0.83 14.36
N GLY A 39 5.06 2.05 13.83
CA GLY A 39 6.19 2.99 13.78
C GLY A 39 7.32 2.63 12.81
N ALA A 40 7.13 1.65 11.92
CA ALA A 40 8.17 1.18 11.00
C ALA A 40 8.49 2.17 9.86
N LEU A 41 7.55 3.06 9.53
CA LEU A 41 7.71 4.13 8.55
C LEU A 41 7.45 5.48 9.23
N ASP A 42 7.98 6.56 8.66
CA ASP A 42 7.76 7.92 9.17
C ASP A 42 6.43 8.55 8.71
N GLY A 43 5.62 7.80 7.97
CA GLY A 43 4.32 8.23 7.44
C GLY A 43 3.13 7.91 8.35
N GLY A 44 2.10 8.75 8.27
CA GLY A 44 0.75 8.50 8.80
C GLY A 44 -0.27 8.35 7.68
N CYS A 45 -1.43 7.78 7.99
CA CYS A 45 -2.54 7.60 7.06
C CYS A 45 -3.73 8.46 7.48
N HIS A 46 -4.44 9.05 6.52
CA HIS A 46 -5.58 9.92 6.79
C HIS A 46 -6.76 9.59 5.88
N PHE A 47 -7.97 9.65 6.42
CA PHE A 47 -9.18 9.31 5.67
C PHE A 47 -9.56 10.48 4.75
N LYS A 48 -9.86 10.20 3.48
CA LYS A 48 -10.18 11.25 2.47
C LYS A 48 -11.65 11.46 2.22
N GLY A 49 -12.54 10.66 2.83
CA GLY A 49 -13.99 10.72 2.57
C GLY A 49 -14.41 10.29 1.16
N LYS A 50 -13.47 9.85 0.32
CA LYS A 50 -13.68 9.41 -1.07
C LYS A 50 -12.56 8.50 -1.53
N LEU A 51 -12.82 7.76 -2.62
CA LEU A 51 -11.79 6.99 -3.31
C LEU A 51 -10.69 7.93 -3.84
N VAL A 52 -9.44 7.59 -3.56
CA VAL A 52 -8.27 8.43 -3.87
C VAL A 52 -7.62 7.99 -5.18
N ARG A 53 -6.71 7.02 -5.10
CA ARG A 53 -6.11 6.38 -6.26
C ARG A 53 -7.01 5.19 -6.58
N PHE A 54 -7.90 5.39 -7.55
CA PHE A 54 -8.87 4.39 -7.96
C PHE A 54 -8.57 3.87 -9.36
N GLY A 55 -8.50 2.55 -9.51
CA GLY A 55 -8.45 1.88 -10.80
C GLY A 55 -7.35 0.83 -10.91
N TYR A 56 -7.32 0.20 -12.07
CA TYR A 56 -6.23 -0.67 -12.50
C TYR A 56 -5.03 0.17 -12.96
N ILE A 57 -3.83 -0.34 -12.68
CA ILE A 57 -2.56 0.29 -13.01
C ILE A 57 -1.53 -0.77 -13.45
N GLU A 58 -0.53 -0.33 -14.20
CA GLU A 58 0.74 -1.05 -14.33
C GLU A 58 1.79 -0.35 -13.47
N LEU A 59 2.59 -1.13 -12.74
CA LEU A 59 3.68 -0.64 -11.91
C LEU A 59 5.02 -1.01 -12.52
N ALA A 60 5.95 -0.07 -12.55
CA ALA A 60 7.37 -0.31 -12.81
C ALA A 60 8.19 0.20 -11.63
N GLU A 61 9.18 -0.58 -11.19
CA GLU A 61 10.18 -0.08 -10.22
C GLU A 61 11.17 0.85 -10.91
N LYS A 62 11.52 1.96 -10.24
CA LYS A 62 12.60 2.86 -10.68
C LYS A 62 13.98 2.23 -10.46
N HIS A 63 14.11 1.45 -9.38
CA HIS A 63 15.27 0.65 -9.04
C HIS A 63 14.85 -0.81 -8.86
N SER A 64 15.53 -1.71 -9.57
CA SER A 64 15.20 -3.15 -9.60
C SER A 64 15.46 -3.84 -8.25
N ASN A 65 14.49 -3.79 -7.34
CA ASN A 65 14.54 -4.48 -6.04
C ASN A 65 13.81 -5.83 -6.11
N PHE A 66 12.56 -5.83 -6.58
CA PHE A 66 11.67 -6.98 -6.68
C PHE A 66 11.31 -7.34 -8.12
N LEU A 67 11.16 -6.34 -8.99
CA LEU A 67 10.96 -6.51 -10.42
C LEU A 67 12.28 -6.32 -11.17
N PRO A 68 12.55 -7.12 -12.20
CA PRO A 68 13.67 -6.84 -13.10
C PRO A 68 13.54 -5.47 -13.77
N GLN A 69 14.68 -4.90 -14.15
CA GLN A 69 14.73 -3.61 -14.85
C GLN A 69 13.82 -3.61 -16.08
N ASN A 70 13.03 -2.55 -16.25
CA ASN A 70 12.08 -2.34 -17.34
C ASN A 70 10.90 -3.33 -17.39
N GLU A 71 10.73 -4.17 -16.38
CA GLU A 71 9.53 -4.98 -16.26
C GLU A 71 8.42 -4.26 -15.50
N LYS A 72 7.19 -4.74 -15.74
CA LYS A 72 5.99 -4.22 -15.12
C LYS A 72 5.18 -5.33 -14.48
N ILE A 73 4.38 -4.97 -13.47
CA ILE A 73 3.36 -5.83 -12.88
C ILE A 73 2.01 -5.10 -12.86
N LYS A 74 0.92 -5.84 -13.11
CA LYS A 74 -0.44 -5.28 -13.03
C LYS A 74 -0.89 -5.22 -11.57
N ALA A 75 -1.58 -4.15 -11.22
CA ALA A 75 -2.13 -3.95 -9.90
C ALA A 75 -3.46 -3.17 -9.96
N HIS A 76 -4.08 -2.99 -8.80
CA HIS A 76 -5.16 -2.03 -8.63
C HIS A 76 -5.05 -1.31 -7.28
N GLU A 77 -5.54 -0.08 -7.24
CA GLU A 77 -5.70 0.67 -5.99
C GLU A 77 -7.17 1.03 -5.84
N PHE A 78 -7.78 0.66 -4.71
CA PHE A 78 -9.16 0.96 -4.33
C PHE A 78 -9.22 1.33 -2.84
N HIS A 79 -8.77 2.54 -2.48
CA HIS A 79 -8.67 2.96 -1.08
C HIS A 79 -9.23 4.36 -0.82
N TYR A 80 -9.75 4.54 0.40
CA TYR A 80 -10.28 5.80 0.92
C TYR A 80 -9.29 6.55 1.81
N TYR A 81 -8.21 5.88 2.23
CA TYR A 81 -7.12 6.48 2.99
C TYR A 81 -6.02 6.95 2.04
N ASP A 82 -5.29 7.97 2.43
CA ASP A 82 -4.05 8.40 1.77
C ASP A 82 -2.93 8.48 2.82
N SER A 83 -1.69 8.36 2.37
CA SER A 83 -0.52 8.44 3.26
C SER A 83 0.18 9.78 3.11
N THR A 84 0.77 10.29 4.20
CA THR A 84 1.70 11.43 4.14
C THR A 84 2.99 11.07 3.38
N ASP A 85 3.30 9.78 3.29
CA ASP A 85 4.35 9.22 2.45
C ASP A 85 3.80 8.00 1.69
N ASN A 86 3.52 8.21 0.40
CA ASN A 86 3.03 7.14 -0.50
C ASN A 86 4.19 6.38 -1.16
N GLY A 87 5.43 6.78 -0.91
CA GLY A 87 6.62 6.30 -1.59
C GLY A 87 6.81 6.88 -2.99
N ALA A 88 8.02 6.71 -3.50
CA ALA A 88 8.44 7.23 -4.80
C ALA A 88 9.30 6.23 -5.60
N ASP A 89 9.34 4.96 -5.19
CA ASP A 89 10.24 3.96 -5.77
C ASP A 89 9.61 3.21 -6.95
N CYS A 90 8.29 3.30 -7.14
CA CYS A 90 7.57 2.79 -8.29
C CYS A 90 6.80 3.90 -9.03
N ILE A 91 6.67 3.72 -10.34
CA ILE A 91 5.78 4.52 -11.18
C ILE A 91 4.53 3.69 -11.47
N ALA A 92 3.37 4.13 -10.99
CA ALA A 92 2.08 3.62 -11.40
C ALA A 92 1.62 4.33 -12.66
N THR A 93 1.13 3.59 -13.65
CA THR A 93 0.57 4.13 -14.90
C THR A 93 -0.83 3.59 -15.12
N LYS A 94 -1.80 4.48 -15.30
CA LYS A 94 -3.18 4.09 -15.66
C LYS A 94 -3.25 3.73 -17.14
N PRO A 95 -3.58 2.48 -17.52
CA PRO A 95 -3.54 2.04 -18.91
C PRO A 95 -4.53 2.82 -19.80
N ALA A 96 -5.69 3.19 -19.26
CA ALA A 96 -6.73 3.88 -20.02
C ALA A 96 -6.43 5.36 -20.34
N THR A 97 -5.56 6.01 -19.55
CA THR A 97 -5.35 7.47 -19.65
C THR A 97 -3.90 7.87 -19.83
N GLY A 98 -2.95 6.96 -19.61
CA GLY A 98 -1.52 7.26 -19.57
C GLY A 98 -1.07 8.07 -18.35
N ARG A 99 -2.00 8.54 -17.50
CA ARG A 99 -1.65 9.27 -16.27
C ARG A 99 -0.79 8.40 -15.37
N SER A 100 0.30 8.97 -14.89
CA SER A 100 1.22 8.31 -13.97
C SER A 100 1.42 9.08 -12.67
N TYR A 101 1.88 8.38 -11.65
CA TYR A 101 2.24 8.95 -10.36
C TYR A 101 3.20 8.03 -9.61
N ASP A 102 3.95 8.65 -8.71
CA ASP A 102 4.85 7.97 -7.79
C ASP A 102 4.07 7.25 -6.68
N CYS A 103 4.55 6.06 -6.35
CA CYS A 103 4.00 5.21 -5.31
C CYS A 103 5.07 4.23 -4.83
N VAL A 104 4.74 3.51 -3.75
CA VAL A 104 5.51 2.41 -3.17
C VAL A 104 6.84 2.87 -2.59
N ILE A 105 7.10 2.41 -1.38
CA ILE A 105 8.39 2.47 -0.71
C ILE A 105 9.05 1.09 -0.89
N SER A 106 10.14 1.03 -1.64
CA SER A 106 10.83 -0.22 -2.02
C SER A 106 12.32 -0.14 -1.73
N HIS A 107 12.85 -1.20 -1.12
CA HIS A 107 14.28 -1.39 -0.90
C HIS A 107 14.64 -2.88 -1.03
N ASP A 108 15.89 -3.24 -0.75
CA ASP A 108 16.40 -4.61 -0.85
C ASP A 108 15.54 -5.69 -0.19
N ASN A 109 14.81 -5.41 0.88
CA ASN A 109 14.10 -6.42 1.68
C ASN A 109 12.65 -6.06 2.02
N TYR A 110 12.10 -4.97 1.49
CA TYR A 110 10.69 -4.61 1.67
C TYR A 110 10.12 -3.89 0.45
N TRP A 111 8.82 -4.06 0.25
CA TRP A 111 8.05 -3.43 -0.82
C TRP A 111 6.67 -3.07 -0.24
N LEU A 112 6.42 -1.79 -0.01
CA LEU A 112 5.32 -1.32 0.83
C LEU A 112 4.52 -0.25 0.08
N GLY A 113 3.22 -0.43 -0.06
CA GLY A 113 2.35 0.56 -0.70
C GLY A 113 0.89 0.12 -0.76
N PHE A 114 0.04 1.03 -1.22
CA PHE A 114 -1.38 0.76 -1.46
C PHE A 114 -1.71 -0.16 -2.65
N PRO A 115 -0.90 -0.27 -3.72
CA PRO A 115 -1.25 -1.12 -4.84
C PRO A 115 -1.41 -2.60 -4.46
N HIS A 116 -2.55 -3.18 -4.81
CA HIS A 116 -2.81 -4.61 -4.73
C HIS A 116 -2.33 -5.29 -6.02
N LEU A 117 -1.24 -6.06 -5.90
CA LEU A 117 -0.60 -6.73 -7.02
C LEU A 117 -1.40 -7.93 -7.53
N TYR A 118 -1.46 -8.08 -8.86
CA TYR A 118 -1.90 -9.31 -9.51
C TYR A 118 -0.69 -10.15 -9.92
N TYR A 119 -0.21 -11.00 -9.01
CA TYR A 119 1.01 -11.78 -9.17
C TYR A 119 1.15 -12.55 -10.50
N PRO A 120 0.08 -13.17 -11.06
CA PRO A 120 0.22 -13.88 -12.34
C PRO A 120 0.60 -12.99 -13.52
N SER A 121 0.42 -11.66 -13.45
CA SER A 121 0.86 -10.76 -14.53
C SER A 121 2.37 -10.61 -14.64
N ASN A 122 3.11 -10.88 -13.57
CA ASN A 122 4.56 -10.98 -13.59
C ASN A 122 5.06 -11.82 -12.39
N PRO A 123 5.29 -13.13 -12.61
CA PRO A 123 5.75 -14.05 -11.56
C PRO A 123 7.10 -13.67 -10.92
N HIS A 124 7.96 -12.90 -11.62
CA HIS A 124 9.27 -12.51 -11.09
C HIS A 124 9.17 -11.75 -9.76
N PHE A 125 8.10 -10.96 -9.56
CA PHE A 125 7.87 -10.30 -8.28
C PHE A 125 7.73 -11.31 -7.14
N ALA A 126 6.86 -12.31 -7.32
CA ALA A 126 6.59 -13.33 -6.31
C ALA A 126 7.83 -14.20 -6.05
N GLU A 127 8.58 -14.54 -7.10
CA GLU A 127 9.86 -15.25 -6.99
C GLU A 127 10.89 -14.44 -6.18
N SER A 128 11.02 -13.14 -6.47
CA SER A 128 11.94 -12.25 -5.75
C SER A 128 11.55 -12.12 -4.28
N LEU A 129 10.27 -11.98 -3.97
CA LEU A 129 9.75 -11.95 -2.60
C LEU A 129 10.11 -13.22 -1.82
N VAL A 130 9.83 -14.39 -2.38
CA VAL A 130 10.14 -15.69 -1.74
C VAL A 130 11.64 -15.87 -1.57
N ARG A 131 12.43 -15.52 -2.58
CA ARG A 131 13.91 -15.57 -2.52
C ARG A 131 14.45 -14.69 -1.40
N LYS A 132 14.02 -13.44 -1.29
CA LYS A 132 14.45 -12.51 -0.24
C LYS A 132 14.04 -12.98 1.16
N ALA A 133 12.84 -13.55 1.30
CA ALA A 133 12.41 -14.15 2.57
C ALA A 133 13.31 -15.34 2.97
N TYR A 134 13.71 -16.16 2.00
CA TYR A 134 14.66 -17.25 2.22
C TYR A 134 16.06 -16.74 2.61
N GLU A 135 16.57 -15.73 1.92
CA GLU A 135 17.85 -15.06 2.22
C GLU A 135 17.85 -14.46 3.63
N TYR A 136 16.78 -13.77 4.01
CA TYR A 136 16.61 -13.24 5.37
C TYR A 136 16.72 -14.34 6.44
N ARG A 137 16.01 -15.47 6.26
CA ARG A 137 16.10 -16.62 7.16
C ARG A 137 17.53 -17.16 7.25
N ARG A 138 18.24 -17.25 6.12
CA ARG A 138 19.62 -17.76 6.08
C ARG A 138 20.58 -16.83 6.84
N ASN A 139 20.46 -15.52 6.61
CA ASN A 139 21.31 -14.51 7.22
C ASN A 139 21.07 -14.39 8.72
N LYS A 140 19.81 -14.48 9.17
CA LYS A 140 19.47 -14.48 10.61
C LYS A 140 20.09 -15.65 11.38
N ASN A 141 20.37 -16.77 10.71
CA ASN A 141 20.95 -17.97 11.30
C ASN A 141 22.48 -18.04 11.18
N GLY A 142 23.17 -16.93 10.88
CA GLY A 142 24.63 -16.87 10.84
C GLY A 142 25.30 -17.62 9.68
N LYS A 143 24.53 -18.06 8.66
CA LYS A 143 25.09 -18.64 7.44
C LYS A 143 25.33 -17.55 6.38
N LEU A 144 26.27 -16.64 6.65
CA LEU A 144 26.85 -15.82 5.59
C LEU A 144 27.63 -16.72 4.62
N LEU A 145 27.50 -16.43 3.32
CA LEU A 145 28.58 -16.60 2.35
C LEU A 145 29.29 -15.25 2.25
#